data_AF-A0A3S1KHQ5-F1
#
_entry.id   AF-A0A3S1KHQ5-F1
#
_cell.length_a   1.000
_cell.length_b   1.000
_cell.length_c   1.000
_cell.angle_alpha   90.00
_cell.angle_beta   90.00
_cell.angle_gamma   90.00
#
_symmetry.space_group_name_H-M   'P 1'
#
loop_
_entity.id
_entity.type
_entity.pdbx_description
1 polymer ?
#
loop_
_entity_poly.entity_id
_entity_poly.type
_entity_poly.pdbx_seq_one_letter_code
_entity_poly.pdbx_strand_id
1 'polypeptide(L)' 'MTGRPRLEPAACWAHARRKLFDEHAKTKSPIARQALDKIGAIFAVEREIKGRSAAVRLAAR' A
#
# COMPACT_ATOMS: atom_id res chain seq x y z
N MET A 1 -28.37 -2.10 17.31
CA MET A 1 -26.93 -2.40 17.53
C MET A 1 -26.07 -1.18 17.18
N THR A 2 -26.28 -0.04 17.84
CA THR A 2 -25.60 1.22 17.54
C THR A 2 -24.49 1.48 18.55
N GLY A 3 -23.33 0.86 18.34
CA GLY A 3 -22.11 1.14 19.09
C GLY A 3 -20.95 1.38 18.13
N ARG A 4 -20.16 2.43 18.35
CA ARG A 4 -18.94 2.69 17.56
C ARG A 4 -18.01 1.48 17.62
N PRO A 5 -17.38 1.08 16.51
CA PRO A 5 -16.41 -0.01 16.52
C PRO A 5 -15.29 0.28 17.52
N ARG A 6 -14.91 -0.73 18.32
CA ARG A 6 -13.72 -0.63 19.19
C ARG A 6 -12.39 -0.68 18.41
N LEU A 7 -12.45 -1.01 17.12
CA LEU A 7 -11.31 -1.14 16.22
C LEU A 7 -11.72 -0.63 14.84
N GLU A 8 -10.88 0.20 14.24
CA GLU A 8 -11.08 0.73 12.89
C GLU A 8 -10.10 0.08 11.90
N PRO A 9 -10.54 -0.25 10.67
CA PRO A 9 -9.65 -0.76 9.64
C PRO A 9 -8.57 0.28 9.30
N ALA A 10 -7.30 -0.13 9.37
CA ALA A 10 -6.17 0.75 9.07
C ALA A 10 -6.04 1.14 7.58
N ALA A 11 -6.85 0.55 6.69
CA ALA A 11 -6.81 0.76 5.23
C ALA A 11 -5.38 0.71 4.62
N CYS A 12 -4.50 -0.14 5.17
CA CYS A 12 -3.08 -0.09 4.84
C CYS A 12 -2.74 -0.72 3.47
N TRP A 13 -1.78 -0.11 2.77
CA TRP A 13 -1.31 -0.57 1.46
C TRP A 13 -0.76 -1.99 1.45
N ALA A 14 -0.14 -2.44 2.54
CA ALA A 14 0.38 -3.80 2.68
C ALA A 14 -0.73 -4.85 2.61
N HIS A 15 -1.90 -4.57 3.21
CA HIS A 15 -3.06 -5.45 3.12
C HIS A 15 -3.69 -5.40 1.72
N ALA A 16 -3.86 -4.20 1.14
CA ALA A 16 -4.41 -4.04 -0.20
C ALA A 16 -3.58 -4.80 -1.26
N ARG A 17 -2.24 -4.71 -1.19
CA ARG A 17 -1.34 -5.41 -2.12
C ARG A 17 -1.56 -6.93 -2.16
N ARG A 18 -1.82 -7.56 -1.01
CA ARG A 18 -2.09 -9.02 -0.96
C ARG A 18 -3.36 -9.39 -1.71
N LYS A 19 -4.45 -8.65 -1.50
CA LYS A 19 -5.72 -8.90 -2.19
C LYS A 19 -5.62 -8.68 -3.70
N LEU A 20 -4.91 -7.64 -4.12
CA LEU A 20 -4.65 -7.38 -5.54
C LEU A 20 -3.77 -8.45 -6.18
N PHE A 21 -2.81 -8.99 -5.44
CA PHE A 21 -2.00 -10.12 -5.91
C PHE A 21 -2.84 -11.37 -6.10
N ASP A 22 -3.66 -11.74 -5.11
CA ASP A 22 -4.56 -12.89 -5.21
C ASP A 22 -5.51 -12.74 -6.41
N GLU A 23 -6.05 -11.54 -6.62
CA GLU A 23 -6.93 -11.23 -7.74
C GLU A 23 -6.19 -11.39 -9.07
N HIS A 24 -5.04 -10.73 -9.24
CA HIS A 24 -4.25 -10.87 -10.45
C HIS A 24 -3.81 -12.33 -10.72
N ALA A 25 -3.48 -13.08 -9.67
CA ALA A 25 -3.08 -14.48 -9.80
C ALA A 25 -4.23 -15.35 -10.34
N LYS A 26 -5.46 -15.11 -9.87
CA LYS A 26 -6.67 -15.84 -10.27
C LYS A 26 -7.18 -15.45 -11.65
N THR A 27 -7.27 -14.15 -11.93
CA THR A 27 -8.01 -13.63 -13.11
C THR A 27 -7.12 -13.05 -14.18
N LYS A 28 -5.81 -12.89 -13.91
CA LYS A 28 -4.88 -12.14 -14.75
C LYS A 28 -5.34 -10.71 -15.03
N SER A 29 -6.16 -10.14 -14.14
CA SER A 29 -6.70 -8.80 -14.27
C SER A 29 -5.59 -7.76 -14.52
N PRO A 30 -5.64 -7.00 -15.63
CA PRO A 30 -4.65 -5.97 -15.93
C PRO A 30 -4.74 -4.79 -14.95
N ILE A 31 -5.95 -4.49 -14.45
CA ILE A 31 -6.16 -3.43 -13.44
C ILE A 31 -5.50 -3.82 -12.12
N ALA A 32 -5.65 -5.09 -11.70
CA ALA A 32 -4.98 -5.59 -10.50
C ALA A 32 -3.45 -5.50 -10.62
N ARG A 33 -2.90 -5.82 -11.81
CA ARG A 33 -1.48 -5.64 -12.10
C ARG A 33 -1.04 -4.18 -12.00
N GLN A 34 -1.76 -3.27 -12.66
CA GLN A 34 -1.45 -1.84 -12.59
C GLN A 34 -1.49 -1.30 -11.16
N ALA A 35 -2.44 -1.76 -10.35
CA ALA A 35 -2.51 -1.38 -8.94
C ALA A 35 -1.32 -1.92 -8.13
N LEU A 36 -0.89 -3.17 -8.38
CA LEU A 36 0.32 -3.73 -7.77
C LEU A 36 1.56 -2.93 -8.14
N ASP A 37 1.71 -2.52 -9.40
CA ASP A 37 2.85 -1.74 -9.88
C ASP A 37 2.90 -0.36 -9.19
N LYS A 38 1.75 0.33 -9.06
CA LYS A 38 1.65 1.62 -8.35
C LYS A 38 1.99 1.49 -6.87
N ILE A 39 1.48 0.47 -6.18
CA ILE A 39 1.81 0.21 -4.76
C ILE A 39 3.31 -0.11 -4.62
N GLY A 40 3.87 -0.85 -5.59
CA GLY A 40 5.30 -1.13 -5.65
C GLY A 40 6.15 0.13 -5.70
N ALA A 41 5.77 1.12 -6.51
CA ALA A 41 6.47 2.39 -6.61
C ALA A 41 6.50 3.17 -5.28
N ILE A 42 5.39 3.17 -4.53
CA ILE A 42 5.33 3.78 -3.19
C ILE A 42 6.36 3.13 -2.26
N PHE A 43 6.40 1.79 -2.22
CA PHE A 43 7.35 1.08 -1.36
C PHE A 43 8.81 1.20 -1.82
N ALA A 44 9.06 1.48 -3.10
CA ALA A 44 10.40 1.80 -3.59
C ALA A 44 10.89 3.12 -3.00
N VAL A 45 10.07 4.18 -3.08
CA VAL A 45 10.39 5.49 -2.47
C VAL A 45 10.59 5.35 -0.97
N GLU A 46 9.69 4.65 -0.26
CA GLU A 46 9.82 4.42 1.18
C GLU A 46 11.12 3.71 1.55
N ARG A 47 11.58 2.78 0.70
CA ARG A 47 12.85 2.07 0.90
C ARG A 47 14.05 2.99 0.72
N GLU A 48 14.03 3.87 -0.28
CA GLU A 48 15.13 4.81 -0.56
C GLU A 48 15.34 5.81 0.58
N ILE A 49 14.26 6.28 1.19
CA ILE A 49 14.32 7.29 2.26
C ILE A 49 14.35 6.69 3.66
N LYS A 50 14.27 5.36 3.80
CA LYS A 50 14.31 4.67 5.08
C LYS A 50 15.63 4.97 5.81
N GLY A 51 15.53 5.38 7.08
CA GLY A 51 16.69 5.72 7.91
C GLY A 51 17.29 7.11 7.62
N ARG A 52 16.78 7.86 6.64
CA ARG A 52 17.21 9.25 6.39
C ARG A 52 16.61 10.22 7.41
N SER A 53 17.18 11.42 7.52
CA SER A 53 16.68 12.48 8.41
C SER A 53 15.25 12.88 8.06
N ALA A 54 14.54 13.48 9.02
CA ALA A 54 13.17 13.93 8.79
C ALA A 54 13.06 14.92 7.61
N ALA A 55 14.04 15.82 7.45
CA ALA A 55 14.10 16.77 6.34
C ALA A 55 14.19 16.05 4.98
N VAL A 56 15.05 15.03 4.87
CA VAL A 56 15.19 14.25 3.61
C VAL A 56 13.91 13.49 3.29
N ARG A 57 13.25 12.91 4.30
CA ARG A 57 11.97 12.22 4.08
C ARG A 57 10.83 13.16 3.69
N LEU A 58 10.85 14.41 4.16
CA LEU A 58 9.86 15.42 3.79
C LEU A 58 10.03 15.85 2.34
N ALA A 59 11.27 16.07 1.88
CA ALA A 59 11.55 16.50 0.51
C ALA A 59 11.21 15.46 -0.57
N ALA A 60 11.06 14.19 -0.18
CA ALA A 60 10.70 13.09 -1.08
C ALA A 60 9.19 12.82 -1.21
N ARG A 61 8.36 13.56 -0.47
CA ARG A 61 6.89 13.47 -0.50
C ARG A 61 6.31 14.55 -1.39
#